data_AF-A0A926DB80-F1
#
_entry.id   AF-A0A926DB80-F1
#
_cell.length_a   1.000
_cell.length_b   1.000
_cell.length_c   1.000
_cell.angle_alpha   90.00
_cell.angle_beta   90.00
_cell.angle_gamma   90.00
#
_symmetry.space_group_name_H-M   'P 1'
#
loop_
_entity.id
_entity.type
_entity.pdbx_description
1 polymer ?
#
loop_
_entity_poly.entity_id
_entity_poly.type
_entity_poly.pdbx_seq_one_letter_code
_entity_poly.pdbx_strand_id
1 'polypeptide(L)' 'MPERFLRFPTKYEIHPYRIMEDFIDQLSPGKAQKELACAIRGKGAFRRFKQSVRFHGLERRWYDYLAEAYQELAIR' A
#
# COMPACT_ATOMS: atom_id res chain seq x y z
N MET A 1 -9.49 25.44 13.21
CA MET A 1 -9.24 24.91 11.85
C MET A 1 -8.18 23.83 11.99
N PRO A 2 -8.46 22.53 11.82
CA PRO A 2 -7.41 21.54 12.00
C PRO A 2 -6.49 21.57 10.78
N GLU A 3 -5.26 22.00 11.04
CA GLU A 3 -4.13 21.97 10.12
C GLU A 3 -3.99 20.56 9.52
N ARG A 4 -4.12 20.52 8.20
CA ARG A 4 -4.06 19.30 7.40
C ARG A 4 -2.58 18.92 7.24
N PHE A 5 -1.99 18.32 8.27
CA PHE A 5 -0.63 17.79 8.18
C PHE A 5 -0.60 16.60 7.21
N LEU A 6 -0.32 16.88 5.94
CA LEU A 6 0.29 15.93 5.01
C LEU A 6 1.69 15.65 5.55
N ARG A 7 1.80 14.78 6.56
CA ARG A 7 3.09 14.29 7.01
C ARG A 7 3.67 13.49 5.85
N PHE A 8 4.71 14.01 5.20
CA PHE A 8 5.45 13.26 4.21
C PHE A 8 5.97 11.97 4.86
N PRO A 9 5.92 10.82 4.16
CA PRO A 9 6.50 9.59 4.68
C PRO A 9 7.97 9.84 5.04
N THR A 10 8.37 9.45 6.25
CA THR A 10 9.79 9.46 6.63
C THR A 10 10.56 8.47 5.75
N LYS A 11 11.90 8.58 5.67
CA LYS A 11 12.73 7.66 4.86
C LYS A 11 12.44 6.16 5.09
N TYR A 12 12.02 5.79 6.31
CA TYR A 12 11.63 4.43 6.67
C TYR A 12 10.21 4.05 6.18
N GLU A 13 9.30 5.02 6.08
CA GLU A 13 7.94 4.85 5.56
C GLU A 13 7.88 4.90 4.02
N ILE A 14 8.92 5.39 3.34
CA ILE A 14 9.01 5.40 1.87
C ILE A 14 8.98 3.96 1.32
N HIS A 15 9.74 3.02 1.92
CA HIS A 15 9.80 1.65 1.40
C HIS A 15 8.43 0.96 1.42
N PRO A 16 7.70 0.91 2.53
CA PRO A 16 6.38 0.29 2.52
C PRO A 16 5.35 1.03 1.66
N TYR A 17 5.47 2.36 1.52
CA TYR A 17 4.57 3.13 0.67
C TYR A 17 4.75 2.74 -0.80
N ARG A 18 6.01 2.66 -1.25
CA ARG A 18 6.37 2.15 -2.59
C ARG A 18 5.85 0.73 -2.82
N ILE A 19 6.04 -0.18 -1.87
CA ILE A 19 5.55 -1.56 -2.02
C ILE A 19 4.02 -1.59 -2.20
N MET A 20 3.28 -0.74 -1.48
CA MET A 20 1.84 -0.60 -1.68
C MET A 20 1.48 -0.05 -3.07
N GLU A 21 2.20 0.98 -3.56
CA GLU A 21 2.01 1.52 -4.91
C GLU A 21 2.27 0.48 -5.99
N ASP A 22 3.44 -0.18 -5.95
CA ASP A 22 3.84 -1.18 -6.94
C ASP A 22 2.89 -2.39 -6.96
N PHE A 23 2.37 -2.79 -5.79
CA PHE A 23 1.35 -3.83 -5.71
C PHE A 23 0.05 -3.42 -6.42
N ILE A 24 -0.40 -2.17 -6.24
CA ILE A 24 -1.63 -1.65 -6.86
C ILE A 24 -1.48 -1.59 -8.37
N ASP A 25 -0.31 -1.18 -8.87
CA ASP A 25 -0.02 -1.08 -10.30
C ASP A 25 -0.03 -2.45 -11.00
N GLN A 26 0.25 -3.53 -10.27
CA GLN A 26 0.18 -4.92 -10.77
C GLN A 26 -1.22 -5.55 -10.74
N LEU A 27 -2.22 -4.85 -10.18
CA LEU A 27 -3.60 -5.32 -10.22
C LEU A 27 -4.22 -5.06 -11.60
N SER A 28 -5.11 -5.95 -12.01
CA SER A 28 -5.91 -5.71 -13.21
C SER A 28 -6.73 -4.42 -13.05
N PRO A 29 -6.87 -3.60 -14.10
CA PRO A 29 -7.68 -2.39 -14.05
C PRO A 29 -9.10 -2.68 -13.59
N GLY A 30 -9.57 -1.98 -12.56
CA GLY A 30 -10.88 -2.26 -11.98
C GLY A 30 -11.15 -1.60 -10.64
N LYS A 31 -12.23 -2.04 -9.99
CA LYS A 31 -12.69 -1.49 -8.70
C LYS A 31 -11.62 -1.62 -7.61
N ALA A 32 -11.00 -2.80 -7.48
CA ALA A 32 -9.99 -3.05 -6.47
C ALA A 32 -8.78 -2.12 -6.60
N GLN A 33 -8.21 -2.00 -7.81
CA GLN A 33 -7.08 -1.11 -8.08
C GLN A 33 -7.41 0.35 -7.73
N LYS A 34 -8.57 0.86 -8.20
CA LYS A 34 -8.99 2.24 -7.93
C LYS A 34 -9.20 2.52 -6.44
N GLU A 35 -9.86 1.62 -5.73
CA GLU A 35 -10.12 1.78 -4.30
C GLU A 35 -8.84 1.73 -3.47
N LEU A 36 -7.91 0.82 -3.79
CA LEU A 36 -6.61 0.74 -3.14
C LEU A 36 -5.75 1.98 -3.42
N ALA A 37 -5.74 2.48 -4.66
CA ALA A 37 -5.04 3.71 -5.03
C ALA A 37 -5.55 4.94 -4.25
N CYS A 38 -6.85 4.99 -3.96
CA CYS A 38 -7.42 6.00 -3.07
C CYS A 38 -7.10 5.75 -1.58
N ALA A 39 -7.06 4.47 -1.17
CA ALA A 39 -6.82 4.07 0.21
C ALA A 39 -5.43 4.46 0.71
N ILE A 40 -4.41 4.48 -0.15
CA ILE A 40 -3.03 4.81 0.23
C ILE A 40 -2.77 6.32 0.39
N ARG A 41 -3.73 7.19 0.04
CA ARG A 41 -3.50 8.65 0.09
C ARG A 41 -3.72 9.23 1.48
N GLY A 42 -2.70 9.82 2.10
CA GLY A 42 -2.83 10.58 3.35
C GLY A 42 -2.82 9.74 4.64
N LYS A 43 -3.17 10.34 5.78
CA LYS A 43 -3.02 9.71 7.11
C LYS A 43 -3.79 8.38 7.20
N GLY A 44 -3.14 7.37 7.78
CA GLY A 44 -3.73 6.04 7.94
C GLY A 44 -3.82 5.22 6.65
N ALA A 45 -3.03 5.59 5.63
CA ALA A 45 -2.89 4.87 4.36
C ALA A 45 -2.81 3.36 4.54
N PHE A 46 -1.85 2.88 5.33
CA PHE A 46 -1.68 1.45 5.60
C PHE A 46 -2.90 0.75 6.17
N ARG A 47 -3.58 1.37 7.15
CA ARG A 47 -4.75 0.75 7.78
C ARG A 47 -5.88 0.61 6.76
N ARG A 48 -6.12 1.66 5.97
CA ARG A 48 -7.14 1.65 4.91
C ARG A 48 -6.78 0.70 3.79
N PHE A 49 -5.52 0.66 3.39
CA PHE A 49 -5.00 -0.27 2.39
C PHE A 49 -5.25 -1.71 2.81
N LYS A 50 -4.83 -2.13 4.02
CA LYS A 50 -5.08 -3.51 4.52
C LYS A 50 -6.57 -3.85 4.61
N GLN A 51 -7.40 -2.88 5.02
CA GLN A 51 -8.85 -3.08 5.05
C GLN A 51 -9.42 -3.31 3.64
N SER A 52 -8.98 -2.51 2.66
CA SER A 52 -9.41 -2.63 1.27
C SER A 52 -8.91 -3.94 0.63
N VAL A 53 -7.66 -4.34 0.91
CA VAL A 53 -7.10 -5.64 0.50
C VAL A 53 -7.98 -6.79 0.99
N ARG A 54 -8.39 -6.78 2.27
CA ARG A 54 -9.30 -7.79 2.84
C ARG A 54 -10.67 -7.76 2.17
N PHE A 55 -11.23 -6.57 1.98
CA PHE A 55 -12.54 -6.38 1.37
C PHE A 55 -12.59 -6.93 -0.07
N HIS A 56 -11.51 -6.80 -0.83
CA HIS A 56 -11.39 -7.33 -2.20
C HIS A 56 -10.90 -8.78 -2.27
N GLY A 57 -10.69 -9.46 -1.13
CA GLY A 57 -10.18 -10.84 -1.10
C GLY A 57 -8.73 -10.99 -1.59
N LEU A 58 -7.96 -9.90 -1.59
CA LEU A 58 -6.58 -9.86 -2.06
C LEU A 58 -5.54 -10.15 -0.97
N GLU A 59 -5.99 -10.57 0.23
CA GLU A 59 -5.14 -10.69 1.40
C GLU A 59 -3.94 -11.62 1.20
N ARG A 60 -4.16 -12.82 0.65
CA ARG A 60 -3.07 -13.75 0.35
C ARG A 60 -2.08 -13.15 -0.66
N ARG A 61 -2.59 -12.65 -1.79
CA ARG A 61 -1.78 -12.05 -2.86
C ARG A 61 -0.93 -10.88 -2.35
N TRP A 62 -1.48 -10.07 -1.45
CA TRP A 62 -0.75 -8.97 -0.82
C TRP A 62 0.39 -9.48 0.07
N TYR A 63 0.16 -10.48 0.91
CA TYR A 63 1.20 -10.99 1.81
C TYR A 63 2.30 -11.75 1.06
N ASP A 64 1.95 -12.48 -0.01
CA ASP A 64 2.93 -13.12 -0.89
C ASP A 64 3.84 -12.05 -1.52
N TYR A 65 3.24 -11.02 -2.14
CA TYR A 65 3.98 -9.91 -2.74
C TYR A 65 4.84 -9.14 -1.72
N LEU A 66 4.31 -8.89 -0.52
CA LEU A 66 5.03 -8.19 0.53
C LEU A 66 6.26 -8.98 0.99
N ALA A 67 6.14 -10.32 1.10
CA ALA A 67 7.26 -11.18 1.46
C ALA A 67 8.34 -11.15 0.37
N GLU A 68 7.96 -11.27 -0.91
CA GLU A 68 8.86 -11.17 -2.05
C GLU A 68 9.61 -9.83 -2.07
N ALA A 69 8.89 -8.71 -1.94
CA ALA A 69 9.49 -7.37 -1.92
C ALA A 69 10.49 -7.19 -0.77
N TYR A 70 10.21 -7.76 0.41
CA TYR A 70 11.16 -7.72 1.53
C TYR A 70 12.37 -8.63 1.32
N GLN A 71 12.21 -9.77 0.65
CA GLN A 71 13.36 -10.62 0.27
C GLN A 71 14.29 -9.87 -0.67
N GLU A 72 13.75 -9.19 -1.69
CA GLU A 72 14.55 -8.39 -2.63
C GLU A 72 15.30 -7.23 -1.95
N LEU A 73 14.68 -6.58 -0.97
CA LEU A 73 15.33 -5.53 -0.18
C LEU A 73 16.40 -6.06 0.78
N ALA A 74 16.27 -7.29 1.27
CA ALA A 74 17.22 -7.91 2.19
C ALA A 74 18.45 -8.52 1.50
N ILE A 75 18.33 -8.83 0.20
CA ILE A 75 19.42 -9.38 -0.63
C ILE A 75 20.32 -8.26 -1.19
N ARG A 76 19.93 -6.99 -1.04
CA ARG A 76 20.59 -5.82 -1.62
C ARG A 76 21.25 -4.93 -0.56
#